data_AF-A0A3M6UY51-F1
#
_entry.id   AF-A0A3M6UY51-F1
#
_cell.length_a   1.000
_cell.length_b   1.000
_cell.length_c   1.000
_cell.angle_alpha   90.00
_cell.angle_beta   90.00
_cell.angle_gamma   90.00
#
_symmetry.space_group_name_H-M   'P 1'
#
loop_
_entity.id
_entity.type
_entity.pdbx_description
1 polymer ?
#
loop_
_entity_poly.entity_id
_entity_poly.type
_entity_poly.pdbx_seq_one_letter_code
_entity_poly.pdbx_strand_id
1 'polypeptide(L)'
;LRGSSTSVAQVLADTIGQHVDQVSVDMSADARPTNQPYYKAYLKKLEDASEGGFDDLFDKANQLRPEIPPLIMREKGSFDSDIDEMSRKLIPTGKLNGEHIALRTKGDGNCLFRAASILAFGDESKHLEMRVRTLLELACNKLRYLNDPNNKQRIHAEERYILRKSSRKRRDECSEELDTLNLEVYFKQVVRETCKESNSAVVWHLLALPTVFWRSVKIVFPEVTEDIRELQECFKDAIDPCGGRSMLDPLVIMWTSIKPLEEMKLNHFVPLVPAGEVHSLGKERNTTAKQNGSKQPSEQDERRNRDSNTQTEPRNRDPPPQSAMDQRQNKKKLSLSKKDNGKFYYCNSDPCLSPGTKEGKLTVAGARFSKVLVT
;
A
#
# COMPACT_ATOMS: atom_id res chain seq x y z
N LEU A 1 -45.58 20.69 -33.34
CA LEU A 1 -44.11 20.87 -33.22
C LEU A 1 -43.73 20.81 -31.74
N ARG A 2 -43.35 19.63 -31.21
CA ARG A 2 -42.75 19.50 -29.88
C ARG A 2 -41.29 19.10 -30.09
N GLY A 3 -40.35 19.94 -29.66
CA GLY A 3 -38.92 19.63 -29.71
C GLY A 3 -38.51 18.80 -28.50
N SER A 4 -37.78 17.70 -28.73
CA SER A 4 -37.10 16.96 -27.67
C SER A 4 -35.78 17.66 -27.35
N SER A 5 -35.61 18.18 -26.13
CA SER A 5 -34.32 18.70 -25.67
C SER A 5 -33.48 17.55 -25.11
N THR A 6 -32.81 16.81 -25.99
CA THR A 6 -31.82 15.81 -25.57
C THR A 6 -30.65 16.53 -24.89
N SER A 7 -30.37 16.19 -23.63
CA SER A 7 -29.26 16.82 -22.89
C SER A 7 -27.92 16.53 -23.56
N VAL A 8 -27.04 17.54 -23.63
CA VAL A 8 -25.67 17.39 -24.14
C VAL A 8 -24.89 16.31 -23.38
N ALA A 9 -25.21 16.09 -22.10
CA ALA A 9 -24.64 15.01 -21.30
C ALA A 9 -25.04 13.60 -21.78
N GLN A 10 -26.24 13.43 -22.35
CA GLN A 10 -26.68 12.16 -22.90
C GLN A 10 -25.89 11.81 -24.17
N VAL A 11 -25.74 12.78 -25.07
CA VAL A 11 -24.96 12.63 -26.33
C VAL A 11 -23.49 12.31 -26.04
N LEU A 12 -22.91 12.90 -25.00
CA LEU A 12 -21.55 12.58 -24.53
C LEU A 12 -21.44 11.17 -23.94
N ALA A 13 -22.41 10.72 -23.14
CA ALA A 13 -22.43 9.36 -22.61
C ALA A 13 -22.54 8.31 -23.73
N ASP A 14 -23.44 8.54 -24.70
CA ASP A 14 -23.67 7.62 -25.82
C ASP A 14 -22.45 7.55 -26.76
N THR A 15 -21.73 8.67 -26.95
CA THR A 15 -20.49 8.72 -27.77
C THR A 15 -19.32 8.00 -27.09
N ILE A 16 -19.21 8.08 -25.76
CA ILE A 16 -18.16 7.36 -25.00
C ILE A 16 -18.46 5.86 -24.97
N GLY A 17 -19.72 5.46 -24.81
CA GLY A 17 -20.13 4.05 -24.86
C GLY A 17 -19.80 3.40 -26.21
N GLN A 18 -20.11 4.07 -27.33
CA GLN A 18 -19.86 3.53 -28.67
C GLN A 18 -18.36 3.37 -29.03
N HIS A 19 -17.44 3.98 -28.29
CA HIS A 19 -15.99 3.74 -28.46
C HIS A 19 -15.44 2.56 -27.65
N VAL A 20 -16.23 2.00 -26.72
CA VAL A 20 -15.82 0.81 -25.95
C VAL A 20 -16.21 -0.49 -26.68
N ASP A 21 -17.35 -0.51 -27.36
CA ASP A 21 -17.93 -1.73 -27.94
C ASP A 21 -17.35 -2.16 -29.31
N GLN A 22 -16.49 -1.36 -29.95
CA GLN A 22 -15.99 -1.62 -31.32
C GLN A 22 -14.52 -2.05 -31.44
N VAL A 23 -13.84 -2.38 -30.33
CA VAL A 23 -12.49 -2.98 -30.35
C VAL A 23 -12.47 -4.33 -29.62
N SER A 24 -13.48 -5.17 -29.87
CA SER A 24 -13.37 -6.62 -29.66
C SER A 24 -12.82 -7.26 -30.93
N VAL A 25 -11.50 -7.22 -31.08
CA VAL A 25 -10.76 -8.03 -32.06
C VAL A 25 -9.97 -9.06 -31.27
N ASP A 26 -10.22 -10.34 -31.54
CA ASP A 26 -9.52 -11.47 -30.91
C ASP A 26 -8.00 -11.35 -31.08
N MET A 27 -7.34 -10.78 -30.07
CA MET A 27 -5.89 -10.83 -29.93
C MET A 27 -5.53 -11.98 -29.00
N SER A 28 -5.24 -13.12 -29.64
CA SER A 28 -4.66 -14.32 -29.02
C SER A 28 -3.68 -13.97 -27.88
N ALA A 29 -3.83 -14.65 -26.74
CA ALA A 29 -3.09 -14.35 -25.53
C ALA A 29 -1.59 -14.72 -25.59
N ASP A 30 -1.16 -15.46 -26.60
CA ASP A 30 0.23 -15.91 -26.75
C ASP A 30 1.14 -14.85 -27.40
N ALA A 31 2.29 -14.63 -26.76
CA ALA A 31 3.38 -13.74 -27.20
C ALA A 31 3.10 -12.22 -27.17
N ARG A 32 2.72 -11.68 -26.00
CA ARG A 32 3.14 -10.29 -25.66
C ARG A 32 4.56 -10.34 -25.08
N PRO A 33 5.57 -9.73 -25.72
CA PRO A 33 6.89 -9.56 -25.10
C PRO A 33 6.74 -8.86 -23.75
N THR A 34 7.50 -9.30 -22.75
CA THR A 34 7.56 -8.57 -21.47
C THR A 34 8.12 -7.18 -21.75
N ASN A 35 7.28 -6.13 -21.67
CA ASN A 35 7.69 -4.72 -21.88
C ASN A 35 8.70 -4.18 -20.84
N GLN A 36 9.24 -5.06 -19.99
CA GLN A 36 10.19 -4.75 -18.93
C GLN A 36 11.47 -4.05 -19.42
N PRO A 37 12.10 -4.40 -20.58
CA PRO A 37 13.25 -3.66 -21.10
C PRO A 37 12.94 -2.19 -21.44
N TYR A 38 11.72 -1.93 -21.92
CA TYR A 38 11.26 -0.60 -22.31
C TYR A 38 11.01 0.29 -21.07
N TYR A 39 10.28 -0.22 -20.07
CA TYR A 39 10.11 0.51 -18.81
C TYR A 39 11.41 0.65 -18.01
N LYS A 40 12.36 -0.28 -18.13
CA LYS A 40 13.70 -0.11 -17.57
C LYS A 40 14.49 1.02 -18.24
N ALA A 41 14.35 1.19 -19.56
CA ALA A 41 14.93 2.33 -20.27
C ALA A 41 14.28 3.67 -19.85
N TYR A 42 12.96 3.71 -19.61
CA TYR A 42 12.30 4.89 -19.06
C TYR A 42 12.71 5.20 -17.62
N LEU A 43 12.79 4.21 -16.76
CA LEU A 43 13.25 4.40 -15.39
C LEU A 43 14.68 4.99 -15.38
N LYS A 44 15.55 4.52 -16.28
CA LYS A 44 16.89 5.10 -16.44
C LYS A 44 16.86 6.55 -16.94
N LYS A 45 16.09 6.88 -17.99
CA LYS A 45 15.94 8.29 -18.46
C LYS A 45 15.47 9.23 -17.34
N LEU A 46 14.61 8.74 -16.44
CA LEU A 46 14.12 9.48 -15.27
C LEU A 46 15.18 9.56 -14.17
N GLU A 47 15.94 8.50 -13.92
CA GLU A 47 17.09 8.51 -12.99
C GLU A 47 18.16 9.51 -13.44
N ASP A 48 18.57 9.47 -14.70
CA ASP A 48 19.54 10.40 -15.30
C ASP A 48 19.05 11.87 -15.15
N ALA A 49 17.77 12.15 -15.40
CA ALA A 49 17.18 13.48 -15.20
C ALA A 49 17.06 13.89 -13.73
N SER A 50 16.87 12.92 -12.82
CA SER A 50 16.76 13.17 -11.38
C SER A 50 18.07 13.67 -10.77
N GLU A 51 19.23 13.49 -11.44
CA GLU A 51 20.52 14.01 -10.98
C GLU A 51 20.54 15.55 -10.96
N GLY A 52 19.96 16.20 -11.99
CA GLY A 52 19.88 17.66 -12.10
C GLY A 52 18.89 18.30 -11.14
N GLY A 53 17.78 17.62 -10.81
CA GLY A 53 16.86 18.09 -9.78
C GLY A 53 15.48 17.43 -9.80
N PHE A 54 14.52 18.05 -9.13
CA PHE A 54 13.11 17.68 -9.30
C PHE A 54 12.52 18.29 -10.57
N ASP A 55 12.93 19.50 -10.95
CA ASP A 55 12.32 20.20 -12.08
C ASP A 55 12.76 19.57 -13.42
N ASP A 56 14.03 19.16 -13.55
CA ASP A 56 14.50 18.34 -14.68
C ASP A 56 13.79 16.97 -14.77
N LEU A 57 13.52 16.35 -13.62
CA LEU A 57 12.73 15.11 -13.53
C LEU A 57 11.27 15.33 -13.94
N PHE A 58 10.66 16.47 -13.56
CA PHE A 58 9.32 16.87 -13.97
C PHE A 58 9.24 17.10 -15.48
N ASP A 59 10.20 17.82 -16.05
CA ASP A 59 10.26 18.04 -17.51
C ASP A 59 10.47 16.73 -18.26
N LYS A 60 11.35 15.85 -17.78
CA LYS A 60 11.51 14.50 -18.35
C LYS A 60 10.24 13.66 -18.21
N ALA A 61 9.56 13.75 -17.08
CA ALA A 61 8.31 13.05 -16.84
C ALA A 61 7.20 13.49 -17.82
N ASN A 62 7.05 14.81 -18.03
CA ASN A 62 6.09 15.35 -18.99
C ASN A 62 6.43 14.97 -20.44
N GLN A 63 7.71 14.84 -20.79
CA GLN A 63 8.14 14.36 -22.11
C GLN A 63 7.78 12.89 -22.34
N LEU A 64 7.95 12.03 -21.33
CA LEU A 64 7.69 10.58 -21.44
C LEU A 64 6.21 10.21 -21.27
N ARG A 65 5.41 11.02 -20.56
CA ARG A 65 4.00 10.73 -20.26
C ARG A 65 3.14 10.42 -21.49
N PRO A 66 3.26 11.13 -22.64
CA PRO A 66 2.50 10.80 -23.86
C PRO A 66 2.99 9.53 -24.58
N GLU A 67 4.23 9.07 -24.33
CA GLU A 67 4.76 7.84 -24.94
C GLU A 67 4.19 6.58 -24.26
N ILE A 68 3.67 6.68 -23.03
CA ILE A 68 3.19 5.54 -22.28
C ILE A 68 1.72 5.24 -22.62
N PRO A 69 1.39 4.02 -23.09
CA PRO A 69 0.03 3.65 -23.40
C PRO A 69 -0.86 3.64 -22.14
N PRO A 70 -2.19 3.78 -22.27
CA PRO A 70 -3.12 3.57 -21.17
C PRO A 70 -2.87 2.26 -20.43
N LEU A 71 -3.08 2.24 -19.10
CA LEU A 71 -2.97 0.99 -18.34
C LEU A 71 -4.18 0.12 -18.68
N ILE A 72 -3.95 -0.97 -19.42
CA ILE A 72 -4.96 -2.01 -19.63
C ILE A 72 -4.81 -3.03 -18.49
N MET A 73 -5.71 -2.95 -17.52
CA MET A 73 -5.86 -3.97 -16.47
C MET A 73 -6.54 -5.22 -17.02
N ARG A 74 -6.25 -6.37 -16.40
CA ARG A 74 -7.02 -7.60 -16.59
C ARG A 74 -8.47 -7.42 -16.10
N GLU A 75 -9.43 -7.99 -16.79
CA GLU A 75 -10.86 -7.87 -16.42
C GLU A 75 -11.26 -8.80 -15.26
N LYS A 76 -10.77 -10.05 -15.30
CA LYS A 76 -10.85 -11.12 -14.28
C LYS A 76 -9.94 -12.28 -14.71
N GLY A 77 -9.53 -13.15 -13.80
CA GLY A 77 -8.78 -14.36 -14.14
C GLY A 77 -7.96 -14.95 -12.99
N SER A 78 -7.21 -16.03 -13.26
CA SER A 78 -6.28 -16.62 -12.29
C SER A 78 -5.17 -15.65 -11.91
N PHE A 79 -4.84 -15.51 -10.63
CA PHE A 79 -3.55 -14.94 -10.21
C PHE A 79 -2.46 -16.02 -10.27
N ASP A 80 -1.34 -15.72 -10.91
CA ASP A 80 -0.16 -16.60 -11.00
C ASP A 80 0.90 -16.09 -10.00
N SER A 81 0.67 -16.39 -8.73
CA SER A 81 1.54 -15.98 -7.62
C SER A 81 1.31 -16.88 -6.41
N ASP A 82 2.40 -17.23 -5.71
CA ASP A 82 2.34 -18.02 -4.47
C ASP A 82 1.47 -17.33 -3.40
N ILE A 83 0.80 -18.12 -2.57
CA ILE A 83 0.15 -17.61 -1.36
C ILE A 83 1.21 -17.17 -0.34
N ASP A 84 1.05 -15.98 0.22
CA ASP A 84 1.82 -15.56 1.38
C ASP A 84 1.18 -16.06 2.68
N GLU A 85 1.58 -17.26 3.10
CA GLU A 85 1.14 -17.88 4.35
C GLU A 85 1.40 -17.08 5.63
N MET A 86 2.34 -16.12 5.62
CA MET A 86 2.56 -15.23 6.76
C MET A 86 1.51 -14.13 6.76
N SER A 87 1.42 -13.38 5.65
CA SER A 87 0.46 -12.30 5.49
C SER A 87 -1.00 -12.78 5.53
N ARG A 88 -1.31 -13.98 5.03
CA ARG A 88 -2.66 -14.57 5.06
C ARG A 88 -3.21 -14.68 6.48
N LYS A 89 -2.36 -15.02 7.47
CA LYS A 89 -2.73 -15.11 8.89
C LYS A 89 -2.90 -13.75 9.56
N LEU A 90 -2.49 -12.68 8.90
CA LEU A 90 -2.56 -11.30 9.38
C LEU A 90 -3.68 -10.49 8.70
N ILE A 91 -4.44 -11.08 7.77
CA ILE A 91 -5.58 -10.40 7.13
C ILE A 91 -6.62 -10.06 8.21
N PRO A 92 -7.03 -8.79 8.35
CA PRO A 92 -7.98 -8.37 9.38
C PRO A 92 -9.38 -8.94 9.13
N THR A 93 -10.00 -9.50 10.17
CA THR A 93 -11.29 -10.20 10.04
C THR A 93 -12.44 -9.20 9.97
N GLY A 94 -13.32 -9.34 8.98
CA GLY A 94 -14.52 -8.49 8.84
C GLY A 94 -14.26 -7.05 8.37
N LYS A 95 -13.02 -6.66 8.06
CA LYS A 95 -12.69 -5.37 7.41
C LYS A 95 -12.78 -5.41 5.88
N LEU A 96 -13.02 -6.58 5.30
CA LEU A 96 -13.09 -6.84 3.87
C LEU A 96 -14.39 -7.60 3.53
N ASN A 97 -14.91 -7.36 2.34
CA ASN A 97 -16.11 -8.02 1.84
C ASN A 97 -15.76 -9.42 1.32
N GLY A 98 -16.01 -10.46 2.13
CA GLY A 98 -15.73 -11.84 1.76
C GLY A 98 -14.27 -12.27 1.94
N GLU A 99 -14.00 -13.54 1.63
CA GLU A 99 -12.69 -14.15 1.86
C GLU A 99 -11.64 -13.64 0.87
N HIS A 100 -10.50 -13.21 1.40
CA HIS A 100 -9.36 -12.70 0.64
C HIS A 100 -8.11 -13.54 0.91
N ILE A 101 -7.27 -13.71 -0.11
CA ILE A 101 -5.97 -14.37 -0.04
C ILE A 101 -4.88 -13.33 -0.22
N ALA A 102 -3.85 -13.37 0.63
CA ALA A 102 -2.64 -12.59 0.44
C ALA A 102 -1.70 -13.34 -0.52
N LEU A 103 -1.29 -12.68 -1.60
CA LEU A 103 -0.28 -13.23 -2.52
C LEU A 103 1.11 -12.71 -2.16
N ARG A 104 2.11 -13.56 -2.34
CA ARG A 104 3.51 -13.25 -2.05
C ARG A 104 4.02 -12.19 -3.01
N THR A 105 4.75 -11.22 -2.46
CA THR A 105 5.63 -10.38 -3.28
C THR A 105 7.09 -10.56 -2.91
N LYS A 106 7.98 -10.33 -3.87
CA LYS A 106 9.42 -10.38 -3.64
C LYS A 106 9.89 -9.17 -2.83
N GLY A 107 10.60 -9.43 -1.74
CA GLY A 107 11.15 -8.43 -0.82
C GLY A 107 12.43 -7.73 -1.30
N ASP A 108 12.42 -7.15 -2.50
CA ASP A 108 13.60 -6.48 -3.12
C ASP A 108 13.45 -4.94 -3.23
N GLY A 109 12.71 -4.33 -2.31
CA GLY A 109 12.34 -2.91 -2.36
C GLY A 109 11.14 -2.62 -3.29
N ASN A 110 10.84 -3.48 -4.27
CA ASN A 110 9.73 -3.27 -5.19
C ASN A 110 8.40 -3.89 -4.76
N CYS A 111 8.28 -4.41 -3.52
CA CYS A 111 7.08 -5.13 -3.06
C CYS A 111 5.74 -4.40 -3.33
N LEU A 112 5.68 -3.06 -3.22
CA LEU A 112 4.48 -2.30 -3.61
C LEU A 112 4.19 -2.36 -5.12
N PHE A 113 5.20 -2.11 -5.95
CA PHE A 113 5.04 -2.13 -7.41
C PHE A 113 4.79 -3.54 -7.94
N ARG A 114 5.30 -4.57 -7.24
CA ARG A 114 5.00 -5.99 -7.45
C ARG A 114 3.56 -6.31 -7.08
N ALA A 115 3.08 -5.90 -5.90
CA ALA A 115 1.66 -6.00 -5.53
C ALA A 115 0.75 -5.31 -6.55
N ALA A 116 1.14 -4.11 -7.01
CA ALA A 116 0.41 -3.37 -8.02
C ALA A 116 0.42 -4.06 -9.41
N SER A 117 1.54 -4.71 -9.77
CA SER A 117 1.64 -5.53 -10.98
C SER A 117 0.70 -6.74 -10.92
N ILE A 118 0.68 -7.46 -9.79
CA ILE A 118 -0.21 -8.61 -9.58
C ILE A 118 -1.69 -8.17 -9.70
N LEU A 119 -2.07 -7.05 -9.08
CA LEU A 119 -3.43 -6.51 -9.16
C LEU A 119 -3.84 -6.06 -10.57
N ALA A 120 -2.92 -5.50 -11.37
CA ALA A 120 -3.20 -5.08 -12.75
C ALA A 120 -3.17 -6.23 -13.76
N PHE A 121 -2.25 -7.19 -13.61
CA PHE A 121 -1.86 -8.10 -14.68
C PHE A 121 -1.95 -9.59 -14.30
N GLY A 122 -1.93 -9.92 -13.00
CA GLY A 122 -1.98 -11.30 -12.47
C GLY A 122 -0.65 -11.82 -11.92
N ASP A 123 0.46 -11.14 -12.22
CA ASP A 123 1.83 -11.55 -11.88
C ASP A 123 2.76 -10.34 -11.60
N GLU A 124 4.00 -10.59 -11.14
CA GLU A 124 4.98 -9.54 -10.80
C GLU A 124 5.75 -8.92 -11.98
N SER A 125 5.71 -9.48 -13.19
CA SER A 125 6.65 -9.17 -14.29
C SER A 125 6.70 -7.70 -14.70
N LYS A 126 5.60 -6.97 -14.48
CA LYS A 126 5.41 -5.56 -14.84
C LYS A 126 5.56 -4.59 -13.66
N HIS A 127 6.21 -4.99 -12.57
CA HIS A 127 6.54 -4.07 -11.45
C HIS A 127 7.30 -2.80 -11.90
N LEU A 128 8.17 -2.87 -12.93
CA LEU A 128 8.81 -1.67 -13.48
C LEU A 128 7.85 -0.74 -14.23
N GLU A 129 6.86 -1.29 -14.93
CA GLU A 129 5.77 -0.50 -15.54
C GLU A 129 5.00 0.25 -14.47
N MET A 130 4.60 -0.44 -13.39
CA MET A 130 3.90 0.19 -12.27
C MET A 130 4.77 1.24 -11.57
N ARG A 131 6.07 0.99 -11.38
CA ARG A 131 7.02 1.95 -10.80
C ARG A 131 7.13 3.22 -11.64
N VAL A 132 7.29 3.10 -12.96
CA VAL A 132 7.36 4.25 -13.89
C VAL A 132 6.04 5.01 -13.90
N ARG A 133 4.88 4.32 -14.00
CA ARG A 133 3.56 4.98 -13.97
C ARG A 133 3.32 5.77 -12.67
N THR A 134 3.66 5.20 -11.52
CA THR A 134 3.57 5.88 -10.21
C THR A 134 4.51 7.08 -10.11
N LEU A 135 5.76 6.95 -10.58
CA LEU A 135 6.76 8.02 -10.61
C LEU A 135 6.28 9.22 -11.45
N LEU A 136 5.78 8.96 -12.67
CA LEU A 136 5.27 10.01 -13.56
C LEU A 136 4.04 10.70 -12.99
N GLU A 137 3.10 9.94 -12.40
CA GLU A 137 1.94 10.51 -11.73
C GLU A 137 2.34 11.44 -10.58
N LEU A 138 3.28 11.03 -9.73
CA LEU A 138 3.78 11.89 -8.64
C LEU A 138 4.53 13.12 -9.15
N ALA A 139 5.45 12.95 -10.12
CA ALA A 139 6.23 14.04 -10.68
C ALA A 139 5.31 15.09 -11.32
N CYS A 140 4.46 14.68 -12.27
CA CYS A 140 3.62 15.59 -13.05
C CYS A 140 2.51 16.28 -12.25
N ASN A 141 2.11 15.75 -11.08
CA ASN A 141 0.95 16.25 -10.32
C ASN A 141 1.31 16.73 -8.89
N LYS A 142 2.57 17.11 -8.63
CA LYS A 142 3.10 17.58 -7.32
C LYS A 142 2.08 18.34 -6.44
N LEU A 143 1.51 19.43 -6.98
CA LEU A 143 0.62 20.33 -6.24
C LEU A 143 -0.64 19.62 -5.73
N ARG A 144 -1.15 18.62 -6.46
CA ARG A 144 -2.32 17.85 -6.05
C ARG A 144 -2.06 17.05 -4.78
N TYR A 145 -0.89 16.40 -4.70
CA TYR A 145 -0.50 15.60 -3.54
C TYR A 145 -0.20 16.46 -2.32
N LEU A 146 0.43 17.63 -2.51
CA LEU A 146 0.77 18.57 -1.43
C LEU A 146 -0.42 19.36 -0.88
N ASN A 147 -1.45 19.63 -1.69
CA ASN A 147 -2.59 20.47 -1.29
C ASN A 147 -3.73 19.71 -0.61
N ASP A 148 -3.79 18.37 -0.70
CA ASP A 148 -4.84 17.57 -0.06
C ASP A 148 -4.53 17.37 1.45
N PRO A 149 -5.40 17.84 2.38
CA PRO A 149 -5.17 17.69 3.81
C PRO A 149 -5.17 16.23 4.28
N ASN A 150 -5.91 15.33 3.62
CA ASN A 150 -5.91 13.91 3.96
C ASN A 150 -4.56 13.25 3.63
N ASN A 151 -3.92 13.69 2.55
CA ASN A 151 -2.57 13.24 2.20
C ASN A 151 -1.56 13.71 3.25
N LYS A 152 -1.62 14.98 3.69
CA LYS A 152 -0.78 15.47 4.80
C LYS A 152 -0.97 14.61 6.06
N GLN A 153 -2.22 14.35 6.47
CA GLN A 153 -2.52 13.53 7.65
C GLN A 153 -1.94 12.12 7.54
N ARG A 154 -2.07 11.45 6.39
CA ARG A 154 -1.52 10.11 6.13
C ARG A 154 0.01 10.08 6.15
N ILE A 155 0.67 11.10 5.59
CA ILE A 155 2.13 11.22 5.59
C ILE A 155 2.65 11.40 7.02
N HIS A 156 2.08 12.34 7.79
CA HIS A 156 2.50 12.53 9.18
C HIS A 156 2.24 11.29 10.06
N ALA A 157 1.21 10.50 9.76
CA ALA A 157 0.96 9.24 10.46
C ALA A 157 2.04 8.18 10.16
N GLU A 158 2.53 8.10 8.91
CA GLU A 158 3.71 7.27 8.56
C GLU A 158 4.97 7.78 9.27
N GLU A 159 5.24 9.08 9.25
CA GLU A 159 6.41 9.67 9.91
C GLU A 159 6.40 9.38 11.42
N ARG A 160 5.27 9.62 12.09
CA ARG A 160 5.12 9.30 13.52
C ARG A 160 5.26 7.80 13.80
N TYR A 161 4.76 6.92 12.93
CA TYR A 161 4.99 5.48 13.06
C TYR A 161 6.47 5.11 12.94
N ILE A 162 7.17 5.64 11.92
CA ILE A 162 8.60 5.40 11.69
C ILE A 162 9.40 5.89 12.90
N LEU A 163 9.17 7.11 13.38
CA LEU A 163 9.84 7.70 14.55
C LEU A 163 9.63 6.87 15.82
N ARG A 164 8.40 6.42 16.09
CA ARG A 164 8.10 5.52 17.24
C ARG A 164 8.83 4.18 17.14
N LYS A 165 9.01 3.63 15.93
CA LYS A 165 9.73 2.36 15.70
C LYS A 165 11.26 2.51 15.69
N SER A 166 11.81 3.65 15.26
CA SER A 166 13.27 3.90 15.30
C SER A 166 13.76 4.29 16.69
N SER A 167 12.95 5.05 17.43
CA SER A 167 13.35 5.61 18.73
C SER A 167 13.10 4.63 19.87
N ARG A 168 14.14 3.90 20.28
CA ARG A 168 14.15 3.09 21.52
C ARG A 168 13.96 3.91 22.82
N LYS A 169 13.70 5.23 22.75
CA LYS A 169 13.64 6.12 23.91
C LYS A 169 12.74 7.35 23.67
N ARG A 170 12.01 7.71 24.73
CA ARG A 170 11.06 8.83 24.91
C ARG A 170 9.74 8.74 24.14
N ARG A 171 8.65 8.87 24.90
CA ARG A 171 7.25 8.80 24.46
C ARG A 171 6.55 10.18 24.47
N ASP A 172 7.25 11.24 24.92
CA ASP A 172 6.64 12.51 25.36
C ASP A 172 7.06 13.77 24.57
N GLU A 173 8.09 13.71 23.71
CA GLU A 173 8.65 14.92 23.05
C GLU A 173 8.86 14.66 21.55
N CYS A 174 7.77 14.71 20.77
CA CYS A 174 7.85 14.80 19.31
C CYS A 174 6.56 15.44 18.74
N SER A 175 6.46 16.75 18.92
CA SER A 175 5.41 17.61 18.37
C SER A 175 5.99 18.69 17.46
N GLU A 176 7.04 18.34 16.71
CA GLU A 176 7.46 19.13 15.56
C GLU A 176 6.56 18.71 14.38
N GLU A 177 5.55 19.54 14.12
CA GLU A 177 4.76 19.42 12.88
C GLU A 177 5.71 19.58 11.69
N LEU A 178 5.62 18.67 10.71
CA LEU A 178 6.40 18.81 9.48
C LEU A 178 5.83 20.01 8.71
N ASP A 179 6.52 21.16 8.81
CA ASP A 179 6.14 22.39 8.10
C ASP A 179 5.89 22.10 6.61
N THR A 180 4.98 22.85 5.98
CA THR A 180 4.62 22.66 4.57
C THR A 180 5.82 22.84 3.63
N LEU A 181 6.79 23.69 4.00
CA LEU A 181 8.09 23.79 3.30
C LEU A 181 8.91 22.49 3.39
N ASN A 182 8.94 21.86 4.57
CA ASN A 182 9.58 20.55 4.75
C ASN A 182 8.84 19.44 3.98
N LEU A 183 7.52 19.51 3.88
CA LEU A 183 6.71 18.54 3.14
C LEU A 183 6.97 18.58 1.63
N GLU A 184 7.13 19.77 1.00
CA GLU A 184 7.51 19.84 -0.41
C GLU A 184 8.92 19.28 -0.64
N VAL A 185 9.89 19.60 0.23
CA VAL A 185 11.26 19.07 0.14
C VAL A 185 11.25 17.54 0.28
N TYR A 186 10.50 17.00 1.25
CA TYR A 186 10.34 15.56 1.44
C TYR A 186 9.69 14.89 0.23
N PHE A 187 8.60 15.45 -0.29
CA PHE A 187 7.95 14.96 -1.52
C PHE A 187 8.93 14.91 -2.70
N LYS A 188 9.62 16.03 -2.97
CA LYS A 188 10.60 16.13 -4.06
C LYS A 188 11.74 15.12 -3.90
N GLN A 189 12.21 14.88 -2.68
CA GLN A 189 13.20 13.85 -2.40
C GLN A 189 12.66 12.45 -2.67
N VAL A 190 11.46 12.12 -2.16
CA VAL A 190 10.85 10.80 -2.37
C VAL A 190 10.68 10.49 -3.85
N VAL A 191 10.14 11.42 -4.64
CA VAL A 191 9.91 11.21 -6.09
C VAL A 191 11.23 11.00 -6.85
N ARG A 192 12.29 11.74 -6.52
CA ARG A 192 13.63 11.49 -7.08
C ARG A 192 14.17 10.12 -6.63
N GLU A 193 13.99 9.75 -5.38
CA GLU A 193 14.40 8.44 -4.87
C GLU A 193 13.60 7.28 -5.49
N THR A 194 12.35 7.49 -5.94
CA THR A 194 11.57 6.50 -6.69
C THR A 194 12.25 6.06 -7.99
N CYS A 195 13.10 6.89 -8.60
CA CYS A 195 13.82 6.56 -9.84
C CYS A 195 14.76 5.35 -9.67
N LYS A 196 15.24 5.06 -8.45
CA LYS A 196 16.16 3.94 -8.19
C LYS A 196 15.40 2.64 -7.98
N GLU A 197 15.66 1.63 -8.80
CA GLU A 197 14.93 0.35 -8.80
C GLU A 197 14.86 -0.34 -7.42
N SER A 198 15.88 -0.19 -6.56
CA SER A 198 15.93 -0.81 -5.22
C SER A 198 15.25 -0.01 -4.09
N ASN A 199 14.80 1.23 -4.33
CA ASN A 199 14.26 2.05 -3.25
C ASN A 199 12.83 1.62 -2.89
N SER A 200 12.60 1.39 -1.58
CA SER A 200 11.31 1.02 -1.01
C SER A 200 10.26 2.12 -1.18
N ALA A 201 9.03 1.71 -1.42
CA ALA A 201 7.89 2.62 -1.45
C ALA A 201 7.45 3.06 -0.03
N VAL A 202 7.02 4.32 0.04
CA VAL A 202 6.39 5.01 1.19
C VAL A 202 4.98 5.50 0.82
N VAL A 203 4.20 6.07 1.75
CA VAL A 203 2.78 6.44 1.55
C VAL A 203 2.52 7.25 0.29
N TRP A 204 3.39 8.17 -0.13
CA TRP A 204 3.24 8.92 -1.39
C TRP A 204 2.91 8.02 -2.60
N HIS A 205 3.50 6.83 -2.67
CA HIS A 205 3.25 5.87 -3.76
C HIS A 205 1.85 5.23 -3.63
N LEU A 206 1.40 4.93 -2.41
CA LEU A 206 0.04 4.42 -2.14
C LEU A 206 -1.02 5.44 -2.56
N LEU A 207 -0.76 6.73 -2.36
CA LEU A 207 -1.65 7.82 -2.73
C LEU A 207 -1.80 7.97 -4.26
N ALA A 208 -0.76 7.63 -5.03
CA ALA A 208 -0.76 7.74 -6.49
C ALA A 208 -1.32 6.51 -7.23
N LEU A 209 -1.28 5.32 -6.61
CA LEU A 209 -1.79 4.09 -7.23
C LEU A 209 -3.26 4.15 -7.71
N PRO A 210 -4.23 4.74 -6.98
CA PRO A 210 -5.61 4.86 -7.46
C PRO A 210 -5.75 5.56 -8.82
N THR A 211 -4.94 6.60 -9.03
CA THR A 211 -4.87 7.32 -10.32
C THR A 211 -4.28 6.45 -11.40
N VAL A 212 -3.19 5.74 -11.10
CA VAL A 212 -2.53 4.83 -12.04
C VAL A 212 -3.47 3.71 -12.49
N PHE A 213 -4.30 3.17 -11.59
CA PHE A 213 -5.28 2.14 -11.89
C PHE A 213 -6.61 2.65 -12.49
N TRP A 214 -6.91 3.96 -12.38
CA TRP A 214 -8.28 4.50 -12.52
C TRP A 214 -9.33 3.78 -11.64
N ARG A 215 -8.88 3.21 -10.52
CA ARG A 215 -9.67 2.37 -9.62
C ARG A 215 -9.29 2.64 -8.17
N SER A 216 -10.27 2.74 -7.28
CA SER A 216 -10.00 3.05 -5.88
C SER A 216 -9.16 1.97 -5.22
N VAL A 217 -8.27 2.35 -4.30
CA VAL A 217 -7.38 1.40 -3.59
C VAL A 217 -7.65 1.46 -2.09
N LYS A 218 -8.01 0.32 -1.51
CA LYS A 218 -8.15 0.11 -0.08
C LYS A 218 -6.80 -0.36 0.48
N ILE A 219 -6.24 0.42 1.39
CA ILE A 219 -5.08 -0.02 2.19
C ILE A 219 -5.62 -0.68 3.46
N VAL A 220 -5.16 -1.89 3.75
CA VAL A 220 -5.44 -2.57 5.03
C VAL A 220 -4.13 -2.89 5.75
N PHE A 221 -4.26 -3.14 7.06
CA PHE A 221 -3.16 -3.44 7.95
C PHE A 221 -3.56 -4.63 8.83
N PRO A 222 -2.59 -5.42 9.31
CA PRO A 222 -2.82 -6.40 10.35
C PRO A 222 -3.57 -5.83 11.54
N GLU A 223 -4.37 -6.67 12.19
CA GLU A 223 -5.34 -6.24 13.20
C GLU A 223 -4.73 -5.90 14.57
N VAL A 224 -3.41 -6.08 14.72
CA VAL A 224 -2.86 -6.68 15.95
C VAL A 224 -1.90 -5.80 16.76
N THR A 225 -1.71 -4.52 16.41
CA THR A 225 -0.81 -3.62 17.18
C THR A 225 -1.39 -2.23 17.43
N GLU A 226 -1.19 -1.71 18.65
CA GLU A 226 -1.60 -0.34 19.05
C GLU A 226 -0.87 0.74 18.24
N ASP A 227 0.38 0.47 17.86
CA ASP A 227 1.26 1.43 17.20
C ASP A 227 0.86 1.80 15.76
N ILE A 228 0.01 1.01 15.12
CA ILE A 228 -0.56 1.26 13.77
C ILE A 228 -1.99 1.81 13.80
N ARG A 229 -2.64 1.98 14.96
CA ARG A 229 -4.04 2.49 15.02
C ARG A 229 -4.22 3.81 14.28
N GLU A 230 -3.24 4.71 14.39
CA GLU A 230 -3.25 6.00 13.72
C GLU A 230 -3.23 5.86 12.19
N LEU A 231 -2.42 4.93 11.67
CA LEU A 231 -2.41 4.60 10.24
C LEU A 231 -3.74 3.95 9.82
N GLN A 232 -4.25 3.00 10.61
CA GLN A 232 -5.53 2.35 10.33
C GLN A 232 -6.69 3.37 10.22
N GLU A 233 -6.72 4.41 11.06
CA GLU A 233 -7.72 5.48 10.98
C GLU A 233 -7.52 6.37 9.75
N CYS A 234 -6.29 6.78 9.44
CA CYS A 234 -5.99 7.63 8.27
C CYS A 234 -6.24 6.92 6.92
N PHE A 235 -6.27 5.59 6.92
CA PHE A 235 -6.52 4.73 5.76
C PHE A 235 -7.81 3.89 5.90
N LYS A 236 -8.73 4.29 6.79
CA LYS A 236 -9.99 3.56 7.00
C LYS A 236 -10.87 3.51 5.75
N ASP A 237 -10.80 4.54 4.92
CA ASP A 237 -11.54 4.67 3.65
C ASP A 237 -10.65 4.32 2.46
N ALA A 238 -11.26 3.81 1.38
CA ALA A 238 -10.53 3.62 0.13
C ALA A 238 -10.06 4.97 -0.44
N ILE A 239 -8.88 4.97 -1.05
CA ILE A 239 -8.32 6.13 -1.73
C ILE A 239 -8.89 6.14 -3.15
N ASP A 240 -9.65 7.18 -3.50
CA ASP A 240 -10.26 7.31 -4.82
C ASP A 240 -9.26 7.86 -5.87
N PRO A 241 -9.43 7.52 -7.17
CA PRO A 241 -8.60 8.04 -8.25
C PRO A 241 -8.62 9.57 -8.39
N CYS A 242 -7.54 10.12 -8.94
CA CYS A 242 -7.38 11.56 -9.14
C CYS A 242 -8.23 12.15 -10.29
N GLY A 243 -9.56 12.07 -10.16
CA GLY A 243 -10.54 12.74 -11.02
C GLY A 243 -11.98 12.27 -10.83
N GLY A 244 -12.23 11.35 -9.90
CA GLY A 244 -13.57 10.88 -9.57
C GLY A 244 -13.50 9.55 -8.83
N ARG A 245 -14.58 9.18 -8.15
CA ARG A 245 -14.74 7.84 -7.57
C ARG A 245 -14.94 6.81 -8.69
N SER A 246 -14.20 5.71 -8.64
CA SER A 246 -14.45 4.57 -9.51
C SER A 246 -15.70 3.82 -9.05
N MET A 247 -16.51 3.33 -10.00
CA MET A 247 -17.68 2.50 -9.71
C MET A 247 -17.33 1.01 -9.51
N LEU A 248 -16.06 0.64 -9.72
CA LEU A 248 -15.55 -0.71 -9.51
C LEU A 248 -15.16 -0.92 -8.04
N ASP A 249 -15.30 -2.15 -7.54
CA ASP A 249 -14.84 -2.53 -6.19
C ASP A 249 -13.36 -2.13 -5.98
N PRO A 250 -12.96 -1.62 -4.80
CA PRO A 250 -11.60 -1.18 -4.59
C PRO A 250 -10.59 -2.33 -4.68
N LEU A 251 -9.43 -2.07 -5.28
CA LEU A 251 -8.28 -2.97 -5.21
C LEU A 251 -7.74 -2.97 -3.77
N VAL A 252 -7.31 -4.11 -3.26
CA VAL A 252 -6.89 -4.22 -1.86
C VAL A 252 -5.39 -4.50 -1.76
N ILE A 253 -4.67 -3.65 -1.03
CA ILE A 253 -3.25 -3.84 -0.68
C ILE A 253 -3.14 -3.89 0.82
N MET A 254 -2.51 -4.93 1.36
CA MET A 254 -2.14 -4.97 2.78
C MET A 254 -0.71 -4.46 2.97
N TRP A 255 -0.56 -3.46 3.84
CA TRP A 255 0.73 -3.07 4.37
C TRP A 255 1.01 -3.91 5.61
N THR A 256 2.06 -4.73 5.54
CA THR A 256 2.35 -5.81 6.48
C THR A 256 3.86 -5.88 6.78
N SER A 257 4.29 -6.94 7.44
CA SER A 257 5.68 -7.21 7.80
C SER A 257 6.16 -8.52 7.18
N ILE A 258 7.44 -8.58 6.78
CA ILE A 258 8.11 -9.86 6.51
C ILE A 258 8.41 -10.66 7.80
N LYS A 259 8.29 -10.03 8.97
CA LYS A 259 8.57 -10.64 10.28
C LYS A 259 7.29 -11.12 10.97
N PRO A 260 7.41 -12.11 11.88
CA PRO A 260 6.34 -12.47 12.82
C PRO A 260 5.84 -11.27 13.65
N LEU A 261 4.66 -11.46 14.25
CA LEU A 261 3.92 -10.42 14.96
C LEU A 261 4.73 -9.74 16.08
N GLU A 262 5.53 -10.52 16.80
CA GLU A 262 6.33 -10.09 17.96
C GLU A 262 7.40 -9.05 17.58
N GLU A 263 7.86 -9.06 16.33
CA GLU A 263 8.84 -8.13 15.77
C GLU A 263 8.25 -7.26 14.65
N MET A 264 6.92 -7.14 14.57
CA MET A 264 6.23 -6.55 13.43
C MET A 264 6.68 -5.10 13.16
N LYS A 265 7.21 -4.88 11.95
CA LYS A 265 7.44 -3.57 11.35
C LYS A 265 6.78 -3.53 9.99
N LEU A 266 5.98 -2.51 9.73
CA LEU A 266 5.39 -2.24 8.41
C LEU A 266 6.51 -1.96 7.40
N ASN A 267 6.87 -2.98 6.62
CA ASN A 267 7.98 -2.94 5.66
C ASN A 267 7.75 -3.79 4.41
N HIS A 268 6.54 -4.36 4.27
CA HIS A 268 6.18 -5.23 3.17
C HIS A 268 4.78 -4.88 2.64
N PHE A 269 4.58 -5.03 1.33
CA PHE A 269 3.29 -4.84 0.69
C PHE A 269 2.89 -6.11 -0.05
N VAL A 270 1.67 -6.57 0.19
CA VAL A 270 1.08 -7.71 -0.51
C VAL A 270 -0.27 -7.32 -1.09
N PRO A 271 -0.63 -7.77 -2.30
CA PRO A 271 -1.98 -7.62 -2.80
C PRO A 271 -2.88 -8.62 -2.06
N LEU A 272 -4.09 -8.19 -1.73
CA LEU A 272 -5.15 -9.08 -1.28
C LEU A 272 -6.17 -9.24 -2.41
N VAL A 273 -6.53 -10.49 -2.71
CA VAL A 273 -7.39 -10.83 -3.84
C VAL A 273 -8.55 -11.72 -3.38
N PRO A 274 -9.72 -11.71 -4.04
CA PRO A 274 -10.81 -12.60 -3.67
C PRO A 274 -10.38 -14.07 -3.76
N ALA A 275 -10.74 -14.89 -2.76
CA ALA A 275 -10.27 -16.27 -2.67
C ALA A 275 -10.63 -17.14 -3.89
N GLY A 276 -11.76 -16.84 -4.54
CA GLY A 276 -12.20 -17.53 -5.77
C GLY A 276 -11.44 -17.18 -7.05
N GLU A 277 -10.47 -16.25 -7.02
CA GLU A 277 -9.66 -15.86 -8.19
C GLU A 277 -8.23 -16.46 -8.18
N VAL A 278 -7.87 -17.26 -7.18
CA VAL A 278 -6.53 -17.84 -7.03
C VAL A 278 -6.52 -19.32 -7.43
N HIS A 279 -5.63 -19.68 -8.35
CA HIS A 279 -5.34 -21.09 -8.65
C HIS A 279 -4.07 -21.52 -7.91
N SER A 280 -4.19 -22.49 -7.02
CA SER A 280 -3.05 -23.08 -6.32
C SER A 280 -2.20 -23.91 -7.28
N LEU A 281 -0.96 -23.47 -7.56
CA LEU A 281 0.02 -24.28 -8.31
C LEU A 281 0.56 -25.43 -7.44
N GLY A 282 -0.25 -26.49 -7.32
CA GLY A 282 0.10 -27.77 -6.70
C GLY A 282 -0.95 -28.27 -5.71
N LYS A 283 -1.32 -29.56 -5.66
CA LYS A 283 -0.84 -30.74 -6.40
C LYS A 283 -2.02 -31.66 -6.70
N GLU A 284 -2.43 -31.77 -7.96
CA GLU A 284 -3.13 -32.99 -8.40
C GLU A 284 -2.12 -34.12 -8.57
N ARG A 285 -1.78 -34.77 -7.45
CA ARG A 285 -1.19 -36.11 -7.50
C ARG A 285 -2.31 -37.07 -7.90
N ASN A 286 -2.33 -37.46 -9.16
CA ASN A 286 -3.13 -38.57 -9.67
C ASN A 286 -2.99 -39.80 -8.75
N THR A 287 -4.02 -40.09 -7.95
CA THR A 287 -4.19 -41.38 -7.26
C THR A 287 -5.30 -42.20 -7.91
N THR A 288 -5.23 -42.37 -9.22
CA THR A 288 -5.91 -43.47 -9.94
C THR A 288 -5.14 -44.78 -9.73
N ALA A 289 -4.99 -45.18 -8.47
CA ALA A 289 -4.48 -46.49 -8.09
C ALA A 289 -5.66 -47.44 -7.88
N LYS A 290 -5.81 -48.42 -8.78
CA LYS A 290 -6.83 -49.49 -8.69
C LYS A 290 -6.74 -50.19 -7.33
N GLN A 291 -7.79 -50.12 -6.52
CA GLN A 291 -8.01 -51.12 -5.47
C GLN A 291 -8.62 -52.37 -6.10
N ASN A 292 -7.76 -53.37 -6.31
CA ASN A 292 -8.14 -54.75 -6.58
C ASN A 292 -7.36 -55.64 -5.59
N GLY A 293 -8.02 -56.66 -5.03
CA GLY A 293 -7.34 -57.78 -4.38
C GLY A 293 -7.31 -57.71 -2.85
N SER A 294 -8.22 -58.47 -2.24
CA SER A 294 -8.13 -58.91 -0.85
C SER A 294 -6.97 -59.89 -0.62
N LYS A 295 -6.34 -59.85 0.57
CA LYS A 295 -5.96 -61.00 1.42
C LYS A 295 -5.11 -60.62 2.64
N GLN A 296 -5.66 -60.87 3.82
CA GLN A 296 -4.94 -61.38 5.00
C GLN A 296 -4.98 -62.93 4.96
N PRO A 297 -4.38 -63.71 5.89
CA PRO A 297 -3.54 -63.35 7.06
C PRO A 297 -2.20 -64.14 7.16
N SER A 298 -1.37 -63.81 8.16
CA SER A 298 -0.72 -64.82 9.02
C SER A 298 -0.19 -64.19 10.32
N GLU A 299 -0.32 -64.90 11.44
CA GLU A 299 0.11 -64.49 12.79
C GLU A 299 1.55 -64.93 13.12
N GLN A 300 2.00 -64.58 14.35
CA GLN A 300 3.21 -65.03 15.05
C GLN A 300 4.52 -64.42 14.51
N ASP A 301 5.33 -63.75 15.34
CA ASP A 301 5.93 -64.36 16.54
C ASP A 301 6.03 -63.46 17.79
N GLU A 302 6.42 -64.07 18.92
CA GLU A 302 6.13 -63.63 20.28
C GLU A 302 7.33 -63.15 21.12
N ARG A 303 7.04 -62.27 22.09
CA ARG A 303 7.65 -62.14 23.45
C ARG A 303 9.16 -61.84 23.61
N ARG A 304 9.42 -60.72 24.31
CA ARG A 304 10.15 -60.56 25.61
C ARG A 304 10.67 -59.12 25.74
N ASN A 305 10.71 -58.46 26.91
CA ASN A 305 10.13 -58.68 28.24
C ASN A 305 10.24 -57.35 29.04
N ARG A 306 9.39 -57.16 30.07
CA ARG A 306 9.71 -56.69 31.46
C ARG A 306 10.98 -55.85 31.72
N ASP A 307 11.07 -54.90 32.66
CA ASP A 307 10.24 -54.40 33.79
C ASP A 307 10.98 -53.14 34.35
N SER A 308 10.51 -52.26 35.27
CA SER A 308 9.25 -52.06 36.00
C SER A 308 9.24 -50.67 36.71
N ASN A 309 8.06 -50.17 37.12
CA ASN A 309 7.69 -49.58 38.44
C ASN A 309 8.79 -48.86 39.31
N THR A 310 8.55 -47.75 40.03
CA THR A 310 7.48 -47.56 41.04
C THR A 310 7.30 -46.08 41.48
N GLN A 311 6.14 -45.80 42.09
CA GLN A 311 5.60 -44.58 42.71
C GLN A 311 6.55 -43.72 43.59
N THR A 312 6.27 -42.41 43.74
CA THR A 312 5.71 -41.83 45.00
C THR A 312 5.35 -40.32 44.91
N GLU A 313 4.22 -39.95 45.52
CA GLU A 313 3.78 -38.59 45.91
C GLU A 313 3.92 -38.47 47.47
N PRO A 314 3.65 -37.34 48.22
CA PRO A 314 2.70 -36.23 47.93
C PRO A 314 3.01 -34.79 48.49
N ARG A 315 2.06 -33.85 48.23
CA ARG A 315 1.51 -32.76 49.12
C ARG A 315 2.24 -31.43 49.49
N ASN A 316 1.58 -30.31 49.13
CA ASN A 316 1.08 -29.14 49.94
C ASN A 316 1.09 -27.84 49.07
N ARG A 317 0.04 -27.00 48.92
CA ARG A 317 -0.84 -26.22 49.84
C ARG A 317 -0.08 -25.11 50.62
N ASP A 318 -0.46 -23.82 50.69
CA ASP A 318 -1.58 -23.00 50.13
C ASP A 318 -1.08 -21.54 49.74
N PRO A 319 -1.74 -20.38 50.04
CA PRO A 319 -2.48 -19.53 49.06
C PRO A 319 -2.00 -18.04 48.94
N PRO A 320 -2.65 -17.17 48.11
CA PRO A 320 -2.22 -15.78 47.87
C PRO A 320 -2.98 -14.71 48.72
N PRO A 321 -2.50 -13.45 48.78
CA PRO A 321 -3.24 -12.32 49.35
C PRO A 321 -4.01 -11.49 48.30
N GLN A 322 -5.06 -10.81 48.78
CA GLN A 322 -6.07 -10.10 47.99
C GLN A 322 -5.81 -8.59 47.84
N SER A 323 -6.68 -7.97 47.04
CA SER A 323 -6.86 -6.53 46.81
C SER A 323 -7.03 -5.66 48.06
N ALA A 324 -6.66 -4.38 47.94
CA ALA A 324 -7.36 -3.28 48.59
C ALA A 324 -7.51 -2.09 47.62
N MET A 325 -8.70 -1.47 47.59
CA MET A 325 -8.87 -0.14 47.01
C MET A 325 -8.23 0.90 47.93
N ASP A 326 -7.80 2.05 47.39
CA ASP A 326 -8.15 3.28 48.08
C ASP A 326 -8.36 4.45 47.10
N GLN A 327 -9.38 5.26 47.37
CA GLN A 327 -9.75 6.43 46.57
C GLN A 327 -9.10 7.67 47.18
N ARG A 328 -8.33 8.44 46.43
CA ARG A 328 -8.10 9.86 46.77
C ARG A 328 -8.20 10.78 45.56
N GLN A 329 -9.31 11.51 45.55
CA GLN A 329 -9.50 12.69 44.73
C GLN A 329 -8.37 13.69 45.00
N ASN A 330 -7.84 14.34 43.98
CA ASN A 330 -7.22 15.65 44.19
C ASN A 330 -7.53 16.62 43.05
N LYS A 331 -8.30 17.65 43.39
CA LYS A 331 -8.73 18.71 42.47
C LYS A 331 -7.54 19.64 42.23
N LYS A 332 -7.17 19.87 40.97
CA LYS A 332 -6.54 21.13 40.57
C LYS A 332 -7.38 21.81 39.50
N LYS A 333 -8.05 22.89 39.92
CA LYS A 333 -8.51 23.94 39.03
C LYS A 333 -7.28 24.48 38.27
N LEU A 334 -7.37 24.60 36.96
CA LEU A 334 -6.74 25.71 36.27
C LEU A 334 -7.76 26.31 35.31
N SER A 335 -8.20 27.53 35.64
CA SER A 335 -9.07 28.35 34.83
C SER A 335 -8.24 29.08 33.77
N LEU A 336 -8.72 29.13 32.53
CA LEU A 336 -8.39 30.19 31.58
C LEU A 336 -9.56 30.43 30.62
N SER A 337 -9.53 31.57 29.93
CA SER A 337 -10.72 32.38 29.63
C SER A 337 -11.34 32.19 28.25
N LYS A 338 -12.61 32.65 28.14
CA LYS A 338 -13.40 32.78 26.91
C LYS A 338 -12.79 33.76 25.89
N LYS A 339 -13.30 33.66 24.65
CA LYS A 339 -13.18 34.58 23.49
C LYS A 339 -11.85 34.44 22.71
N ASP A 340 -11.84 34.45 21.37
CA ASP A 340 -12.64 35.30 20.49
C ASP A 340 -13.26 34.64 19.23
N ASN A 341 -14.20 35.38 18.61
CA ASN A 341 -14.85 35.04 17.35
C ASN A 341 -14.13 35.68 16.16
N GLY A 342 -13.62 34.87 15.21
CA GLY A 342 -13.04 35.34 13.95
C GLY A 342 -13.83 34.87 12.73
N LYS A 343 -14.70 35.74 12.17
CA LYS A 343 -15.32 35.49 10.86
C LYS A 343 -14.27 35.62 9.76
N PHE A 344 -14.26 34.71 8.79
CA PHE A 344 -13.64 34.95 7.48
C PHE A 344 -14.71 34.99 6.38
N TYR A 345 -14.52 35.95 5.46
CA TYR A 345 -15.40 36.18 4.31
C TYR A 345 -14.98 35.33 3.11
N TYR A 346 -15.94 35.01 2.24
CA TYR A 346 -15.69 34.61 0.86
C TYR A 346 -15.04 35.76 0.08
N CYS A 347 -14.12 35.42 -0.84
CA CYS A 347 -14.07 36.04 -2.17
C CYS A 347 -13.33 35.15 -3.16
N ASN A 348 -13.77 35.16 -4.42
CA ASN A 348 -13.19 34.42 -5.53
C ASN A 348 -12.01 35.17 -6.18
N SER A 349 -11.28 34.44 -7.04
CA SER A 349 -10.73 34.86 -8.35
C SER A 349 -9.20 34.78 -8.50
N ASP A 350 -8.80 33.93 -9.45
CA ASP A 350 -7.63 34.05 -10.32
C ASP A 350 -7.58 35.44 -11.04
N PRO A 351 -6.46 35.88 -11.68
CA PRO A 351 -5.45 35.03 -12.32
C PRO A 351 -3.97 35.46 -12.25
N CYS A 352 -3.15 34.57 -12.84
CA CYS A 352 -1.74 34.70 -13.24
C CYS A 352 -1.24 36.11 -13.60
N LEU A 353 0.00 36.44 -13.18
CA LEU A 353 1.11 36.90 -14.04
C LEU A 353 2.43 37.05 -13.25
N SER A 354 3.50 36.44 -13.75
CA SER A 354 4.91 36.71 -13.41
C SER A 354 5.39 38.03 -14.10
N PRO A 355 6.57 38.65 -13.81
CA PRO A 355 7.83 37.96 -13.46
C PRO A 355 8.81 38.63 -12.45
N GLY A 356 9.67 37.78 -11.87
CA GLY A 356 11.12 37.98 -11.91
C GLY A 356 11.81 38.86 -10.87
N THR A 357 12.34 38.23 -9.80
CA THR A 357 13.48 38.80 -9.06
C THR A 357 14.47 37.74 -8.59
N LYS A 358 15.75 38.08 -8.76
CA LYS A 358 16.98 37.34 -8.45
C LYS A 358 16.96 36.63 -7.09
N GLU A 359 17.23 35.32 -7.07
CA GLU A 359 17.54 34.61 -5.82
C GLU A 359 18.99 34.88 -5.37
N GLY A 360 19.13 35.24 -4.09
CA GLY A 360 20.43 35.29 -3.42
C GLY A 360 20.83 33.92 -2.89
N LYS A 361 22.13 33.61 -2.90
CA LYS A 361 22.67 32.41 -2.24
C LYS A 361 22.33 32.41 -0.75
N LEU A 362 21.38 31.58 -0.32
CA LEU A 362 21.28 31.13 1.07
C LEU A 362 21.96 29.76 1.21
N THR A 363 23.06 29.72 1.95
CA THR A 363 23.65 28.47 2.43
C THR A 363 22.79 27.91 3.56
N VAL A 364 21.92 26.95 3.25
CA VAL A 364 21.14 26.21 4.26
C VAL A 364 22.02 25.13 4.89
N ALA A 365 22.20 25.20 6.22
CA ALA A 365 22.87 24.16 6.98
C ALA A 365 22.08 22.84 6.92
N GLY A 366 22.77 21.73 6.73
CA GLY A 366 22.14 20.46 6.34
C GLY A 366 21.17 19.88 7.37
N ALA A 367 19.90 19.76 6.98
CA ALA A 367 18.96 18.89 7.65
C ALA A 367 19.38 17.41 7.48
N ARG A 368 19.87 16.79 8.56
CA ARG A 368 20.20 15.36 8.57
C ARG A 368 18.93 14.52 8.66
N PHE A 369 18.35 14.18 7.51
CA PHE A 369 17.42 13.05 7.45
C PHE A 369 18.17 11.75 7.77
N SER A 370 17.93 11.21 8.96
CA SER A 370 18.51 9.94 9.39
C SER A 370 17.92 8.79 8.57
N LYS A 371 18.58 8.45 7.46
CA LYS A 371 18.38 7.16 6.79
C LYS A 371 18.79 6.04 7.73
N VAL A 372 17.82 5.49 8.45
CA VAL A 372 17.93 4.13 8.98
C VAL A 372 17.80 3.20 7.77
N LEU A 373 18.93 2.94 7.11
CA LEU A 373 19.04 1.84 6.16
C LEU A 373 18.63 0.56 6.89
N VAL A 374 17.52 -0.04 6.48
CA VAL A 374 17.17 -1.39 6.91
C VAL A 374 17.89 -2.33 5.97
N THR A 375 19.00 -2.89 6.44
CA THR A 375 19.59 -4.13 5.94
C THR A 375 18.88 -5.34 6.52
#